data_AF-A0A817IN27-F1
#
_entry.id   AF-A0A817IN27-F1
#
_cell.length_a   1.000
_cell.length_b   1.000
_cell.length_c   1.000
_cell.angle_alpha   90.00
_cell.angle_beta   90.00
_cell.angle_gamma   90.00
#
_symmetry.space_group_name_H-M   'P 1'
#
loop_
_entity.id
_entity.type
_entity.pdbx_description
1 polymer ?
#
loop_
_entity_poly.entity_id
_entity_poly.type
_entity_poly.pdbx_seq_one_letter_code
_entity_poly.pdbx_strand_id
1 'polypeptide(L)'
;MDCTGSMGSYIKSATDNIRLIVDEIVSKEMTKIRLALVEYRDHPPQDTTAQGGGDTPEAVADALHDILKLSWRSEATKICVLISDAPPHGLKQCDDHFPDGCPLGFDPLKIAREMAEKHITLYVVGVEPPIGKFSLQA
;
A
#
# COMPACT_ATOMS: atom_id res chain seq x y z
N MET A 1 0.96 -4.21 0.56
CA MET A 1 2.12 -4.55 -0.26
C MET A 1 1.58 -4.86 -1.63
N ASP A 2 2.09 -4.12 -2.58
CA ASP A 2 1.81 -4.33 -3.98
C ASP A 2 2.39 -5.68 -4.44
N CYS A 3 1.52 -6.52 -5.00
CA CYS A 3 1.86 -7.85 -5.50
C CYS A 3 1.59 -8.00 -7.00
N THR A 4 1.56 -6.89 -7.74
CA THR A 4 1.45 -6.92 -9.21
C THR A 4 2.75 -7.36 -9.87
N GLY A 5 2.68 -7.65 -11.17
CA GLY A 5 3.79 -8.25 -11.91
C GLY A 5 5.08 -7.40 -11.91
N SER A 6 4.94 -6.08 -11.90
CA SER A 6 6.05 -5.10 -11.91
C SER A 6 6.88 -5.15 -10.63
N MET A 7 6.23 -5.45 -9.50
CA MET A 7 6.86 -5.55 -8.19
C MET A 7 7.68 -6.84 -7.97
N GLY A 8 7.65 -7.79 -8.92
CA GLY A 8 8.25 -9.13 -8.77
C GLY A 8 9.74 -9.15 -8.35
N SER A 9 10.56 -8.22 -8.85
CA SER A 9 11.97 -8.09 -8.46
C SER A 9 12.17 -7.43 -7.08
N TYR A 10 11.20 -6.61 -6.65
CA TYR A 10 11.24 -5.84 -5.42
C TYR A 10 10.68 -6.60 -4.22
N ILE A 11 9.80 -7.59 -4.43
CA ILE A 11 9.20 -8.39 -3.34
C ILE A 11 10.27 -8.99 -2.43
N LYS A 12 11.37 -9.53 -3.00
CA LYS A 12 12.47 -10.09 -2.20
C LYS A 12 13.16 -9.01 -1.37
N SER A 13 13.52 -7.89 -1.98
CA SER A 13 14.17 -6.77 -1.29
C SER A 13 13.29 -6.14 -0.21
N ALA A 14 11.99 -5.98 -0.47
CA ALA A 14 11.02 -5.49 0.50
C ALA A 14 10.92 -6.44 1.70
N THR A 15 10.86 -7.74 1.45
CA THR A 15 10.83 -8.76 2.52
C THR A 15 12.10 -8.71 3.37
N ASP A 16 13.27 -8.63 2.73
CA ASP A 16 14.56 -8.58 3.42
C ASP A 16 14.68 -7.30 4.26
N ASN A 17 14.24 -6.15 3.75
CA ASN A 17 14.23 -4.89 4.49
C ASN A 17 13.28 -4.88 5.69
N ILE A 18 12.07 -5.44 5.55
CA ILE A 18 11.12 -5.55 6.67
C ILE A 18 11.73 -6.42 7.78
N ARG A 19 12.40 -7.53 7.44
CA ARG A 19 13.09 -8.36 8.42
C ARG A 19 14.17 -7.59 9.15
N LEU A 20 15.01 -6.83 8.43
CA LEU A 20 16.05 -6.01 9.05
C LEU A 20 15.49 -4.98 10.04
N ILE A 21 14.40 -4.29 9.67
CA ILE A 21 13.73 -3.34 10.56
C ILE A 21 13.23 -4.05 11.82
N VAL A 22 12.61 -5.21 11.66
CA VAL A 22 12.09 -6.00 12.78
C VAL A 22 13.23 -6.44 13.71
N ASP A 23 14.31 -6.98 13.16
CA ASP A 23 15.47 -7.43 13.91
C ASP A 23 16.14 -6.26 14.65
N GLU A 24 16.24 -5.09 14.01
CA GLU A 24 16.79 -3.89 14.63
C GLU A 24 15.91 -3.39 15.79
N ILE A 25 14.59 -3.37 15.63
CA ILE A 25 13.68 -2.95 16.71
C ILE A 25 13.72 -3.96 17.87
N VAL A 26 13.70 -5.27 17.57
CA VAL A 26 13.78 -6.33 18.59
C VAL A 26 15.11 -6.27 19.35
N SER A 27 16.21 -5.94 18.67
CA SER A 27 17.52 -5.83 19.31
C SER A 27 17.68 -4.56 20.16
N LYS A 28 16.99 -3.46 19.82
CA LYS A 28 17.10 -2.17 20.52
C LYS A 28 16.11 -2.00 21.67
N GLU A 29 14.93 -2.61 21.64
CA GLU A 29 14.00 -2.61 22.77
C GLU A 29 13.17 -3.91 22.89
N MET A 30 12.97 -4.38 24.12
CA MET A 30 12.04 -5.48 24.46
C MET A 30 10.56 -5.04 24.41
N THR A 31 10.12 -4.43 23.31
CA THR A 31 8.70 -4.07 23.15
C THR A 31 7.93 -5.16 22.40
N LYS A 32 6.63 -5.29 22.74
CA LYS A 32 5.74 -6.26 22.10
C LYS A 32 5.36 -5.76 20.70
N ILE A 33 6.12 -6.10 19.68
CA ILE A 33 5.79 -5.79 18.27
C ILE A 33 4.65 -6.70 17.79
N ARG A 34 3.79 -6.17 16.92
CA ARG A 34 2.87 -6.96 16.09
C ARG A 34 3.04 -6.50 14.65
N LEU A 35 3.15 -7.46 13.75
CA LEU A 35 3.21 -7.22 12.32
C LEU A 35 1.96 -7.78 11.69
N ALA A 36 1.49 -7.11 10.65
CA ALA A 36 0.46 -7.58 9.75
C ALA A 36 0.93 -7.27 8.33
N LEU A 37 0.59 -8.15 7.39
CA LEU A 37 0.82 -7.96 5.97
C LEU A 37 -0.55 -7.93 5.30
N VAL A 38 -0.82 -6.86 4.55
CA VAL A 38 -1.96 -6.77 3.65
C VAL A 38 -1.38 -6.73 2.25
N GLU A 39 -1.71 -7.71 1.43
CA GLU A 39 -1.33 -7.80 0.02
C GLU A 39 -2.51 -7.32 -0.83
N TYR A 40 -2.23 -6.65 -1.93
CA TYR A 40 -3.25 -6.28 -2.91
C TYR A 40 -2.69 -6.42 -4.32
N ARG A 41 -3.60 -6.52 -5.28
CA ARG A 41 -3.35 -6.50 -6.72
C ARG A 41 -4.43 -5.61 -7.34
N ASP A 42 -4.48 -5.55 -8.66
CA ASP A 42 -5.55 -4.86 -9.39
C ASP A 42 -6.89 -5.64 -9.28
N HIS A 43 -7.98 -5.08 -9.79
CA HIS A 43 -9.26 -5.77 -9.91
C HIS A 43 -9.31 -6.70 -11.13
N PRO A 44 -10.22 -7.69 -11.16
CA PRO A 44 -10.47 -8.47 -12.36
C PRO A 44 -10.98 -7.60 -13.53
N PRO A 45 -10.55 -7.86 -14.79
CA PRO A 45 -9.71 -8.98 -15.22
C PRO A 45 -8.19 -8.81 -15.03
N GLN A 46 -7.69 -7.62 -14.71
CA GLN A 46 -6.26 -7.28 -14.66
C GLN A 46 -5.50 -8.16 -13.65
N ASP A 47 -6.07 -8.42 -12.47
CA ASP A 47 -5.47 -9.29 -11.43
C ASP A 47 -5.03 -10.68 -11.96
N THR A 48 -5.84 -11.26 -12.84
CA THR A 48 -5.65 -12.67 -13.24
C THR A 48 -4.53 -12.89 -14.26
N THR A 49 -3.90 -11.82 -14.75
CA THR A 49 -2.84 -11.92 -15.75
C THR A 49 -1.46 -11.94 -15.07
N ALA A 50 -0.54 -12.75 -15.60
CA ALA A 50 0.82 -12.87 -15.05
C ALA A 50 1.63 -11.55 -15.11
N GLN A 51 1.19 -10.59 -15.93
CA GLN A 51 1.70 -9.21 -16.03
C GLN A 51 0.71 -8.17 -15.48
N GLY A 52 -0.36 -8.60 -14.81
CA GLY A 52 -1.43 -7.74 -14.32
C GLY A 52 -0.95 -6.71 -13.31
N GLY A 53 -1.44 -5.48 -13.45
CA GLY A 53 -1.11 -4.30 -12.63
C GLY A 53 -0.35 -3.20 -13.39
N GLY A 54 0.63 -3.55 -14.22
CA GLY A 54 1.40 -2.56 -15.00
C GLY A 54 1.97 -1.39 -14.16
N ASP A 55 2.36 -0.28 -14.80
CA ASP A 55 2.61 1.01 -14.14
C ASP A 55 1.33 1.88 -14.11
N THR A 56 0.17 1.23 -14.24
CA THR A 56 -1.15 1.88 -14.30
C THR A 56 -1.77 1.92 -12.91
N PRO A 57 -2.81 2.75 -12.67
CA PRO A 57 -3.47 2.76 -11.38
C PRO A 57 -3.92 1.37 -10.92
N GLU A 58 -3.85 1.10 -9.60
CA GLU A 58 -4.16 -0.19 -8.99
C GLU A 58 -5.12 -0.08 -7.77
N ALA A 59 -5.53 -1.22 -7.20
CA ALA A 59 -6.49 -1.31 -6.09
C ALA A 59 -5.89 -0.96 -4.70
N VAL A 60 -5.08 0.10 -4.62
CA VAL A 60 -4.51 0.62 -3.38
C VAL A 60 -5.61 0.97 -2.35
N ALA A 61 -6.76 1.47 -2.81
CA ALA A 61 -7.88 1.86 -1.95
C ALA A 61 -8.44 0.67 -1.15
N ASP A 62 -8.52 -0.51 -1.76
CA ASP A 62 -8.99 -1.75 -1.11
C ASP A 62 -8.05 -2.15 0.01
N ALA A 63 -6.75 -2.11 -0.26
CA ALA A 63 -5.71 -2.43 0.73
C ALA A 63 -5.78 -1.50 1.94
N LEU A 64 -5.92 -0.20 1.71
CA LEU A 64 -6.07 0.79 2.78
C LEU A 64 -7.35 0.58 3.58
N HIS A 65 -8.45 0.19 2.92
CA HIS A 65 -9.70 -0.14 3.61
C HIS A 65 -9.55 -1.38 4.50
N ASP A 66 -8.83 -2.41 4.04
CA ASP A 66 -8.56 -3.60 4.85
C ASP A 66 -7.63 -3.34 6.02
N ILE A 67 -6.69 -2.39 5.89
CA ILE A 67 -5.84 -1.92 6.99
C ILE A 67 -6.66 -1.36 8.16
N LEU A 68 -7.78 -0.68 7.89
CA LEU A 68 -8.68 -0.19 8.93
C LEU A 68 -9.37 -1.30 9.73
N LYS A 69 -9.49 -2.51 9.16
CA LYS A 69 -10.11 -3.67 9.80
C LYS A 69 -9.14 -4.46 10.67
N LEU A 70 -7.84 -4.17 10.63
CA LEU A 70 -6.85 -4.85 11.46
C LEU A 70 -7.06 -4.57 12.94
N SER A 71 -6.72 -5.56 13.78
CA SER A 71 -6.83 -5.47 15.24
C SER A 71 -5.68 -4.68 15.88
N TRP A 72 -5.67 -3.37 15.63
CA TRP A 72 -4.71 -2.44 16.22
C TRP A 72 -4.88 -2.35 17.75
N ARG A 73 -3.77 -2.28 18.49
CA ARG A 73 -3.83 -2.01 19.94
C ARG A 73 -4.09 -0.52 20.15
N SER A 74 -5.00 -0.15 21.04
CA SER A 74 -5.34 1.24 21.32
C SER A 74 -4.11 2.06 21.71
N GLU A 75 -3.33 1.57 22.68
CA GLU A 75 -2.17 2.25 23.26
C GLU A 75 -0.85 2.06 22.49
N ALA A 76 -0.86 1.43 21.32
CA ALA A 76 0.35 1.26 20.52
C ALA A 76 0.52 2.40 19.51
N THR A 77 1.77 2.72 19.22
CA THR A 77 2.17 3.40 17.98
C THR A 77 1.77 2.52 16.79
N LYS A 78 0.98 3.08 15.86
CA LYS A 78 0.46 2.36 14.69
C LYS A 78 1.11 2.93 13.44
N ILE A 79 1.84 2.08 12.73
CA ILE A 79 2.56 2.46 11.52
C ILE A 79 2.07 1.56 10.40
N CYS A 80 1.65 2.17 9.30
CA CYS A 80 1.35 1.51 8.06
C CYS A 80 2.40 1.92 7.03
N VAL A 81 3.05 0.95 6.39
CA VAL A 81 3.99 1.19 5.30
C VAL A 81 3.38 0.61 4.03
N LEU A 82 2.94 1.48 3.13
CA LEU A 82 2.52 1.12 1.78
C LEU A 82 3.77 1.09 0.89
N ILE A 83 3.98 -0.03 0.22
CA ILE A 83 5.03 -0.19 -0.79
C ILE A 83 4.31 -0.46 -2.11
N SER A 84 4.51 0.42 -3.09
CA SER A 84 3.91 0.35 -4.42
C SER A 84 4.74 1.14 -5.44
N ASP A 85 4.62 0.77 -6.71
CA ASP A 85 5.13 1.48 -7.88
C ASP A 85 4.04 2.23 -8.65
N ALA A 86 2.76 2.09 -8.25
CA ALA A 86 1.61 2.66 -8.95
C ALA A 86 0.64 3.45 -8.03
N PRO A 87 -0.13 4.40 -8.59
CA PRO A 87 -1.14 5.16 -7.85
C PRO A 87 -2.47 4.39 -7.69
N PRO A 88 -3.40 4.83 -6.81
CA PRO A 88 -4.76 4.27 -6.75
C PRO A 88 -5.59 4.61 -7.99
N HIS A 89 -6.55 3.76 -8.33
CA HIS A 89 -7.64 4.08 -9.27
C HIS A 89 -8.42 5.34 -8.90
N GLY A 90 -8.97 6.03 -9.91
CA GLY A 90 -9.86 7.17 -9.72
C GLY A 90 -9.16 8.53 -9.67
N LEU A 91 -7.86 8.57 -9.94
CA LEU A 91 -7.07 9.81 -10.02
C LEU A 91 -7.04 10.42 -11.43
N LYS A 92 -7.91 9.98 -12.34
CA LYS A 92 -8.02 10.46 -13.74
C LYS A 92 -6.69 10.41 -14.49
N GLN A 93 -5.93 9.33 -14.31
CA GLN A 93 -4.68 9.11 -15.03
C GLN A 93 -4.94 8.40 -16.36
N CYS A 94 -3.98 8.48 -17.28
CA CYS A 94 -3.98 7.69 -18.51
C CYS A 94 -3.94 6.19 -18.20
N ASP A 95 -4.67 5.39 -18.99
CA ASP A 95 -4.76 3.93 -18.88
C ASP A 95 -5.34 3.38 -17.56
N ASP A 96 -6.11 4.20 -16.84
CA ASP A 96 -6.92 3.75 -15.70
C ASP A 96 -8.15 2.96 -16.19
N HIS A 97 -8.18 1.66 -15.88
CA HIS A 97 -9.32 0.79 -16.20
C HIS A 97 -10.52 1.04 -15.27
N PHE A 98 -10.32 1.77 -14.17
CA PHE A 98 -11.32 2.14 -13.18
C PHE A 98 -11.29 3.66 -12.91
N PRO A 99 -11.59 4.50 -13.92
CA PRO A 99 -11.42 5.96 -13.85
C PRO A 99 -12.36 6.64 -12.86
N ASP A 100 -13.46 5.98 -12.48
CA ASP A 100 -14.41 6.44 -11.45
C ASP A 100 -13.98 6.03 -10.03
N GLY A 101 -12.82 5.38 -9.89
CA GLY A 101 -12.26 4.90 -8.62
C GLY A 101 -12.52 3.43 -8.36
N CYS A 102 -12.20 3.02 -7.14
CA CYS A 102 -12.42 1.65 -6.66
C CYS A 102 -13.89 1.20 -6.92
N PRO A 103 -14.12 0.04 -7.57
CA PRO A 103 -15.45 -0.55 -7.77
C PRO A 103 -16.24 -0.81 -6.48
N LEU A 104 -15.55 -0.98 -5.35
CA LEU A 104 -16.17 -1.14 -4.02
C LEU A 104 -16.55 0.21 -3.37
N GLY A 105 -16.25 1.33 -4.04
CA GLY A 105 -16.58 2.69 -3.58
C GLY A 105 -15.61 3.26 -2.54
N PHE A 106 -14.43 2.66 -2.41
CA PHE A 106 -13.40 3.12 -1.47
C PHE A 106 -12.61 4.30 -2.04
N ASP A 107 -12.56 5.39 -1.28
CA ASP A 107 -11.77 6.58 -1.61
C ASP A 107 -10.49 6.59 -0.76
N PRO A 108 -9.30 6.49 -1.39
CA PRO A 108 -8.03 6.40 -0.66
C PRO A 108 -7.73 7.65 0.18
N LEU A 109 -8.20 8.83 -0.22
CA LEU A 109 -8.00 10.07 0.55
C LEU A 109 -8.92 10.12 1.76
N LYS A 110 -10.17 9.65 1.64
CA LYS A 110 -11.05 9.48 2.81
C LYS A 110 -10.48 8.47 3.79
N ILE A 111 -10.00 7.33 3.28
CA ILE A 111 -9.41 6.29 4.12
C ILE A 111 -8.15 6.80 4.81
N ALA A 112 -7.27 7.53 4.11
CA ALA A 112 -6.09 8.12 4.72
C ALA A 112 -6.44 9.10 5.86
N ARG A 113 -7.52 9.88 5.72
CA ARG A 113 -8.04 10.73 6.80
C ARG A 113 -8.55 9.89 7.99
N GLU A 114 -9.30 8.83 7.72
CA GLU A 114 -9.78 7.92 8.78
C GLU A 114 -8.60 7.22 9.50
N MET A 115 -7.56 6.84 8.76
CA MET A 115 -6.32 6.30 9.34
C MET A 115 -5.68 7.32 10.28
N ALA A 116 -5.59 8.59 9.87
CA ALA A 116 -5.05 9.66 10.71
C ALA A 116 -5.89 9.88 11.98
N GLU A 117 -7.22 9.86 11.89
CA GLU A 117 -8.13 9.94 13.03
C GLU A 117 -7.95 8.77 14.01
N LYS A 118 -7.61 7.58 13.51
CA LYS A 118 -7.30 6.39 14.32
C LYS A 118 -5.84 6.33 14.80
N HIS A 119 -5.08 7.41 14.60
CA HIS A 119 -3.66 7.51 14.92
C HIS A 119 -2.80 6.43 14.23
N ILE A 120 -3.14 6.09 12.99
CA ILE A 120 -2.35 5.23 12.10
C ILE A 120 -1.56 6.14 11.16
N THR A 121 -0.25 6.18 11.35
CA THR A 121 0.65 6.94 10.46
C THR A 121 0.92 6.12 9.21
N LEU A 122 0.53 6.66 8.05
CA LEU A 122 0.79 6.07 6.73
C LEU A 122 2.09 6.61 6.14
N TYR A 123 3.03 5.72 5.83
CA TYR A 123 4.22 5.99 5.02
C TYR A 123 4.05 5.32 3.67
N VAL A 124 4.29 6.06 2.60
CA VAL A 124 4.29 5.52 1.24
C VAL A 124 5.73 5.44 0.76
N VAL A 125 6.20 4.22 0.53
CA VAL A 125 7.49 3.91 -0.07
C VAL A 125 7.25 3.62 -1.53
N GLY A 126 7.55 4.64 -2.33
CA GLY A 126 7.49 4.54 -3.75
C GLY A 126 8.69 3.81 -4.34
N VAL A 127 8.46 2.85 -5.23
CA VAL A 127 9.52 2.23 -6.02
C VAL A 127 9.62 2.94 -7.38
N GLU A 128 10.80 3.44 -7.73
CA GLU A 128 11.10 4.05 -9.03
C GLU A 128 11.51 2.99 -10.08
N PRO A 129 11.26 3.22 -11.39
CA PRO A 129 11.12 4.52 -12.09
C PRO A 129 9.78 5.30 -12.11
N PRO A 130 8.57 4.80 -11.74
CA PRO A 130 7.33 5.53 -12.05
C PRO A 130 7.05 6.77 -11.19
N ILE A 131 7.56 6.85 -9.96
CA ILE A 131 7.06 7.84 -8.97
C ILE A 131 7.55 9.28 -9.19
N GLY A 132 8.64 9.47 -9.95
CA GLY A 132 9.10 10.79 -10.36
C GLY A 132 8.10 11.58 -11.24
N LYS A 133 7.09 10.93 -11.83
CA LYS A 133 6.03 11.62 -12.61
C LYS A 133 4.80 12.03 -11.78
N PHE A 134 4.71 11.60 -10.52
CA PHE A 134 3.51 11.76 -9.70
C PHE A 134 3.76 12.71 -8.53
N SER A 135 4.05 13.98 -8.86
CA SER A 135 3.95 15.06 -7.88
C SER A 135 2.47 15.32 -7.58
N LEU A 136 2.05 15.04 -6.34
CA LEU A 136 0.82 15.61 -5.80
C LEU A 136 0.98 17.14 -5.85
N GLN A 137 0.29 17.79 -6.79
CA GLN A 137 0.10 19.22 -6.71
C GLN A 137 -0.84 19.47 -5.54
N ALA A 138 -0.23 19.81 -4.40
CA ALA A 138 -0.90 20.35 -3.23
C ALA A 138 -1.37 21.79 -3.49
#